data_AF-A0A1Y1V0L3-F1
#
_entry.id   AF-A0A1Y1V0L3-F1
#
_cell.length_a   1.000
_cell.length_b   1.000
_cell.length_c   1.000
_cell.angle_alpha   90.00
_cell.angle_beta   90.00
_cell.angle_gamma   90.00
#
_symmetry.space_group_name_H-M   'P 1'
#
loop_
_entity.id
_entity.type
_entity.pdbx_description
1 polymer ?
#
loop_
_entity_poly.entity_id
_entity_poly.type
_entity_poly.pdbx_seq_one_letter_code
_entity_poly.pdbx_strand_id
1 'polypeptide(L)'
;MEKSIIILSLERIINKMSFNVSLNLNSSDPLYEQKKTILESNDIDISKPFEINEGAPLPSGLVSALRVQSLTDSELSGAAAVQGGRIEAIRADRQNAFGEENQKNALSSLQDALKNNGTSSITVSDASPALLDKTSAEINKLL
;
A
#
# COMPACT_ATOMS: atom_id res chain seq x y z
N MET A 1 2.72 57.27 -9.50
CA MET A 1 3.56 56.12 -9.08
C MET A 1 3.42 56.09 -7.57
N GLU A 2 2.87 55.06 -6.93
CA GLU A 2 3.12 53.63 -7.08
C GLU A 2 1.81 52.82 -6.98
N LYS A 3 1.70 51.74 -7.76
CA LYS A 3 0.65 50.73 -7.57
C LYS A 3 1.11 49.81 -6.44
N SER A 4 0.40 49.79 -5.32
CA SER A 4 0.58 48.78 -4.28
C SER A 4 0.18 47.42 -4.86
N ILE A 5 1.18 46.60 -5.18
CA ILE A 5 0.99 45.19 -5.50
C ILE A 5 0.73 44.50 -4.18
N ILE A 6 -0.53 44.09 -3.96
CA ILE A 6 -0.87 43.14 -2.92
C ILE A 6 -0.23 41.81 -3.34
N ILE A 7 0.94 41.49 -2.78
CA ILE A 7 1.46 40.13 -2.80
C ILE A 7 0.62 39.36 -1.79
N LEU A 8 -0.53 38.85 -2.24
CA LEU A 8 -1.15 37.70 -1.58
C LEU A 8 -0.09 36.61 -1.64
N SER A 9 0.58 36.38 -0.51
CA SER A 9 1.51 35.28 -0.34
C SER A 9 0.79 34.02 -0.83
N LEU A 10 1.28 33.48 -1.93
CA LEU A 10 0.94 32.19 -2.50
C LEU A 10 1.41 31.08 -1.54
N GLU A 11 1.00 31.14 -0.29
CA GLU A 11 0.74 29.93 0.47
C GLU A 11 -0.41 29.26 -0.26
N ARG A 12 -0.03 28.49 -1.28
CA ARG A 12 -0.91 27.59 -2.01
C ARG A 12 -1.88 27.04 -0.99
N ILE A 13 -3.17 27.22 -1.25
CA ILE A 13 -4.16 26.24 -0.85
C ILE A 13 -3.68 24.94 -1.48
N ILE A 14 -2.77 24.24 -0.80
CA ILE A 14 -2.50 22.85 -1.05
C ILE A 14 -3.79 22.23 -0.55
N ASN A 15 -4.78 22.12 -1.43
CA ASN A 15 -5.76 21.06 -1.27
C ASN A 15 -4.91 19.80 -1.24
N LYS A 16 -4.56 19.34 -0.04
CA LYS A 16 -3.95 18.04 0.16
C LYS A 16 -4.98 17.06 -0.36
N MET A 17 -4.80 16.58 -1.59
CA MET A 17 -5.59 15.47 -2.06
C MET A 17 -5.15 14.25 -1.25
N SER A 18 -6.03 13.83 -0.35
CA SER A 18 -5.94 12.59 0.41
C SER A 18 -6.79 11.54 -0.30
N PHE A 19 -6.21 10.39 -0.57
CA PHE A 19 -6.90 9.25 -1.17
C PHE A 19 -7.02 8.14 -0.12
N ASN A 20 -8.12 7.40 -0.15
CA ASN A 20 -8.31 6.28 0.77
C ASN A 20 -8.27 4.96 -0.01
N VAL A 21 -7.48 4.03 0.50
CA VAL A 21 -7.39 2.65 0.01
C VAL A 21 -7.75 1.71 1.14
N SER A 22 -8.71 0.81 0.93
CA SER A 22 -9.07 -0.24 1.88
C SER A 22 -8.70 -1.60 1.31
N LEU A 23 -8.12 -2.46 2.14
CA LEU A 23 -7.87 -3.86 1.77
C LEU A 23 -9.01 -4.74 2.29
N ASN A 24 -9.52 -5.59 1.40
CA ASN A 24 -10.53 -6.58 1.71
C ASN A 24 -9.87 -7.96 1.69
N LEU A 25 -9.62 -8.50 2.88
CA LEU A 25 -9.07 -9.86 3.01
C LEU A 25 -10.20 -10.88 2.78
N ASN A 26 -10.06 -11.69 1.73
CA ASN A 26 -11.08 -12.66 1.35
C ASN A 26 -11.09 -13.85 2.32
N SER A 27 -12.19 -14.05 3.06
CA SER A 27 -12.34 -15.17 4.01
C SER A 27 -12.36 -16.55 3.36
N SER A 28 -12.55 -16.62 2.04
CA SER A 28 -12.47 -17.85 1.26
C SER A 28 -11.05 -18.17 0.76
N ASP A 29 -10.07 -17.30 1.01
CA ASP A 29 -8.65 -17.57 0.74
C ASP A 29 -8.16 -18.70 1.65
N PRO A 30 -7.55 -19.79 1.13
CA PRO A 30 -6.96 -20.85 1.95
C PRO A 30 -5.93 -20.37 2.97
N LEU A 31 -5.34 -19.18 2.73
CA LEU A 31 -4.35 -18.52 3.57
C LEU A 31 -4.93 -17.42 4.47
N TYR A 32 -6.26 -17.28 4.54
CA TYR A 32 -6.93 -16.19 5.23
C TYR A 32 -6.45 -16.00 6.68
N GLU A 33 -6.46 -17.07 7.48
CA GLU A 33 -6.09 -16.98 8.90
C GLU A 33 -4.61 -16.63 9.09
N GLN A 34 -3.73 -17.14 8.22
CA GLN A 34 -2.30 -16.83 8.24
C GLN A 34 -2.06 -15.37 7.88
N LYS A 35 -2.67 -14.88 6.79
CA LYS A 35 -2.57 -13.48 6.36
C LYS A 35 -3.11 -12.53 7.43
N LYS A 36 -4.26 -12.86 8.02
CA LYS A 36 -4.86 -12.10 9.12
C LYS A 36 -3.95 -12.04 10.35
N THR A 37 -3.47 -13.19 10.81
CA THR A 37 -2.55 -13.28 11.97
C THR A 37 -1.29 -12.45 11.73
N ILE A 38 -0.76 -12.47 10.51
CA ILE A 38 0.40 -11.68 10.13
C ILE A 38 0.11 -10.17 10.21
N LEU A 39 -1.02 -9.70 9.69
CA LEU A 39 -1.40 -8.29 9.78
C LEU A 39 -1.55 -7.84 11.24
N GLU A 40 -2.27 -8.63 12.05
CA GLU A 40 -2.51 -8.37 13.47
C GLU A 40 -1.20 -8.35 14.29
N SER A 41 -0.30 -9.30 14.03
CA SER A 41 1.01 -9.38 14.72
C SER A 41 1.96 -8.22 14.40
N ASN A 42 1.64 -7.47 13.35
CA ASN A 42 2.39 -6.32 12.86
C ASN A 42 1.65 -4.99 13.09
N ASP A 43 0.58 -5.00 13.90
CA ASP A 43 -0.23 -3.82 14.21
C ASP A 43 -0.79 -3.12 12.95
N ILE A 44 -1.01 -3.88 11.87
CA ILE A 44 -1.58 -3.37 10.62
C ILE A 44 -3.10 -3.56 10.67
N ASP A 45 -3.79 -2.49 11.06
CA ASP A 45 -5.25 -2.47 11.11
C ASP A 45 -5.86 -2.21 9.72
N ILE A 46 -6.22 -3.30 9.02
CA ILE A 46 -6.91 -3.22 7.72
C ILE A 46 -8.42 -2.95 7.83
N SER A 47 -8.98 -2.84 9.05
CA SER A 47 -10.40 -2.48 9.23
C SER A 47 -10.67 -1.01 8.94
N LYS A 48 -9.61 -0.20 8.85
CA LYS A 48 -9.65 1.21 8.50
C LYS A 48 -8.98 1.45 7.15
N PRO A 49 -9.44 2.44 6.38
CA PRO A 49 -8.75 2.84 5.15
C PRO A 49 -7.35 3.38 5.45
N PHE A 50 -6.42 3.11 4.54
CA PHE A 50 -5.12 3.75 4.49
C PHE A 50 -5.25 5.11 3.79
N GLU A 51 -4.91 6.17 4.50
CA GLU A 51 -4.85 7.52 3.95
C GLU A 51 -3.53 7.73 3.19
N ILE A 52 -3.64 8.18 1.94
CA ILE A 52 -2.50 8.44 1.07
C ILE A 52 -2.50 9.92 0.70
N ASN A 53 -1.42 10.60 1.08
CA ASN A 53 -1.22 11.99 0.72
C ASN A 53 -0.48 12.10 -0.63
N GLU A 54 -0.96 12.94 -1.53
CA GLU A 54 -0.34 13.16 -2.84
C GLU A 54 1.15 13.53 -2.73
N GLY A 55 1.54 14.37 -1.76
CA GLY A 55 2.92 14.80 -1.56
C GLY A 55 3.82 13.86 -0.74
N ALA A 56 3.32 12.72 -0.26
CA ALA A 56 4.08 11.79 0.58
C ALA A 56 4.33 10.43 -0.13
N PRO A 57 5.34 9.64 0.25
CA PRO A 57 5.46 8.26 -0.20
C PRO A 57 4.22 7.42 0.11
N LEU A 58 4.05 6.27 -0.56
CA LEU A 58 3.01 5.32 -0.16
C LEU A 58 3.22 4.93 1.32
N PRO A 59 2.15 4.88 2.13
CA PRO A 59 2.28 4.47 3.53
C PRO A 59 2.91 3.06 3.63
N SER A 60 3.95 2.91 4.46
CA SER A 60 4.61 1.61 4.63
C SER A 60 3.65 0.53 5.13
N GLY A 61 2.68 0.90 5.97
CA GLY A 61 1.59 0.00 6.41
C GLY A 61 0.72 -0.50 5.25
N LEU A 62 0.39 0.37 4.29
CA LEU A 62 -0.35 -0.03 3.08
C LEU A 62 0.47 -1.01 2.23
N VAL A 63 1.74 -0.68 1.98
CA VAL A 63 2.62 -1.54 1.18
C VAL A 63 2.80 -2.91 1.85
N SER A 64 2.99 -2.93 3.17
CA SER A 64 3.07 -4.17 3.95
C SER A 64 1.78 -4.98 3.90
N ALA A 65 0.62 -4.34 4.01
CA ALA A 65 -0.66 -5.00 3.87
C ALA A 65 -0.85 -5.64 2.49
N LEU A 66 -0.48 -4.93 1.43
CA LEU A 66 -0.54 -5.45 0.06
C LEU A 66 0.40 -6.64 -0.16
N ARG A 67 1.63 -6.60 0.38
CA ARG A 67 2.56 -7.75 0.36
C ARG A 67 1.93 -8.98 1.00
N VAL A 68 1.29 -8.81 2.17
CA VAL A 68 0.60 -9.89 2.89
C VAL A 68 -0.58 -10.42 2.07
N GLN A 69 -1.38 -9.54 1.48
CA GLN A 69 -2.49 -9.92 0.59
C GLN A 69 -1.99 -10.77 -0.59
N SER A 70 -0.83 -10.41 -1.17
CA SER A 70 -0.19 -11.11 -2.30
C SER A 70 0.61 -12.36 -1.93
N LEU A 71 0.64 -12.76 -0.65
CA LEU A 71 1.36 -13.97 -0.24
C LEU A 71 0.79 -15.22 -0.90
N THR A 72 1.71 -16.05 -1.36
CA THR A 72 1.48 -17.40 -1.87
C THR A 72 1.79 -18.47 -0.82
N ASP A 73 1.31 -19.69 -1.05
CA ASP A 73 1.57 -20.84 -0.17
C ASP A 73 3.07 -21.11 0.00
N SER A 74 3.86 -20.93 -1.05
CA SER A 74 5.31 -21.17 -1.03
C SER A 74 6.05 -20.12 -0.21
N GLU A 75 5.65 -18.85 -0.31
CA GLU A 75 6.23 -17.75 0.48
C GLU A 75 5.91 -17.89 1.97
N LEU A 76 4.70 -18.34 2.30
CA LEU A 76 4.28 -18.64 3.66
C LEU A 76 4.95 -19.88 4.23
N SER A 77 5.07 -20.95 3.45
CA SER A 77 5.78 -22.17 3.88
C SER A 77 7.26 -21.87 4.15
N GLY A 78 7.88 -21.04 3.31
CA GLY A 78 9.23 -20.53 3.53
C GLY A 78 9.32 -19.56 4.72
N ALA A 79 8.23 -18.90 5.10
CA ALA A 79 8.16 -18.02 6.27
C ALA A 79 7.97 -18.77 7.59
N ALA A 80 7.17 -19.84 7.60
CA ALA A 80 6.89 -20.67 8.77
C ALA A 80 8.06 -21.57 9.17
N ALA A 81 8.91 -21.97 8.21
CA ALA A 81 10.09 -22.79 8.46
C ALA A 81 11.21 -22.05 9.25
N VAL A 82 11.12 -20.73 9.39
CA VAL A 82 12.09 -19.93 10.14
C VAL A 82 11.43 -19.51 11.46
N GLN A 83 11.80 -20.17 12.57
CA GLN A 83 11.43 -19.70 13.92
C GLN A 83 11.76 -18.20 14.04
N GLY A 84 10.72 -17.35 14.10
CA GLY A 84 10.84 -15.88 14.18
C GLY A 84 11.08 -15.11 12.88
N GLY A 85 11.47 -15.74 11.76
CA GLY A 85 12.28 -15.02 10.74
C GLY A 85 11.58 -14.15 9.69
N ARG A 86 10.30 -14.39 9.34
CA ARG A 86 9.62 -13.64 8.25
C ARG A 86 8.37 -12.88 8.68
N ILE A 87 7.68 -13.34 9.73
CA ILE A 87 6.62 -12.54 10.37
C ILE A 87 7.23 -11.29 11.03
N GLU A 88 8.44 -11.39 11.60
CA GLU A 88 9.21 -10.23 12.07
C GLU A 88 9.84 -9.41 10.91
N ALA A 89 10.02 -9.98 9.72
CA ALA A 89 10.55 -9.23 8.57
C ALA A 89 9.52 -8.24 8.00
N ILE A 90 8.22 -8.51 8.18
CA ILE A 90 7.17 -7.51 7.98
C ILE A 90 7.30 -6.40 9.03
N ARG A 91 7.50 -6.75 10.31
CA ARG A 91 7.71 -5.80 11.41
C ARG A 91 8.90 -4.87 11.18
N ALA A 92 9.94 -5.38 10.52
CA ALA A 92 11.17 -4.64 10.24
C ALA A 92 11.10 -3.76 8.98
N ASP A 93 9.94 -3.67 8.29
CA ASP A 93 9.78 -3.03 6.98
C ASP A 93 10.96 -3.30 6.05
N ARG A 94 11.46 -4.54 6.08
CA ARG A 94 12.48 -4.97 5.14
C ARG A 94 11.79 -5.02 3.79
N GLN A 95 11.92 -3.94 3.03
CA GLN A 95 11.67 -3.94 1.59
C GLN A 95 12.25 -5.27 1.06
N ASN A 96 11.39 -6.17 0.57
CA ASN A 96 11.71 -7.54 0.12
C ASN A 96 11.67 -8.67 1.17
N ALA A 97 10.93 -8.56 2.27
CA ALA A 97 10.71 -9.68 3.21
C ALA A 97 10.27 -10.99 2.52
N PHE A 98 9.53 -10.87 1.41
CA PHE A 98 9.07 -11.98 0.56
C PHE A 98 9.68 -11.98 -0.86
N GLY A 99 10.69 -11.13 -1.12
CA GLY A 99 11.33 -10.98 -2.43
C GLY A 99 10.71 -9.89 -3.31
N GLU A 100 11.40 -9.56 -4.41
CA GLU A 100 11.01 -8.50 -5.36
C GLU A 100 9.72 -8.84 -6.11
N GLU A 101 9.49 -10.12 -6.43
CA GLU A 101 8.28 -10.57 -7.13
C GLU A 101 7.03 -10.32 -6.29
N ASN A 102 7.09 -10.57 -4.98
CA ASN A 102 5.99 -10.27 -4.07
C ASN A 102 5.68 -8.76 -4.03
N GLN A 103 6.72 -7.93 -3.93
CA GLN A 103 6.59 -6.48 -3.93
C GLN A 103 5.96 -5.99 -5.24
N LYS A 104 6.38 -6.55 -6.37
CA LYS A 104 5.82 -6.25 -7.68
C LYS A 104 4.36 -6.65 -7.79
N ASN A 105 3.98 -7.84 -7.31
CA ASN A 105 2.60 -8.32 -7.30
C ASN A 105 1.70 -7.46 -6.41
N ALA A 106 2.21 -7.04 -5.24
CA ALA A 106 1.52 -6.16 -4.31
C ALA A 106 1.21 -4.79 -4.94
N LEU A 107 2.22 -4.15 -5.54
CA LEU A 107 2.06 -2.86 -6.20
C LEU A 107 1.22 -2.96 -7.48
N SER A 108 1.37 -4.05 -8.25
CA SER A 108 0.57 -4.27 -9.46
C SER A 108 -0.91 -4.46 -9.12
N SER A 109 -1.23 -5.18 -8.03
CA SER A 109 -2.60 -5.34 -7.55
C SER A 109 -3.23 -3.99 -7.19
N LEU A 110 -2.47 -3.10 -6.55
CA LEU A 110 -2.91 -1.73 -6.28
C LEU A 110 -3.10 -0.94 -7.58
N GLN A 111 -2.17 -1.04 -8.53
CA GLN A 111 -2.27 -0.38 -9.83
C GLN A 111 -3.53 -0.81 -10.59
N ASP A 112 -3.84 -2.10 -10.58
CA ASP A 112 -5.03 -2.66 -11.22
C ASP A 112 -6.31 -2.18 -10.52
N ALA A 113 -6.33 -2.12 -9.19
CA ALA A 113 -7.45 -1.54 -8.47
C ALA A 113 -7.66 -0.05 -8.81
N LEU A 114 -6.59 0.72 -8.91
CA LEU A 114 -6.67 2.13 -9.30
C LEU A 114 -7.19 2.32 -10.73
N LYS A 115 -6.80 1.47 -11.67
CA LYS A 115 -7.29 1.51 -13.05
C LYS A 115 -8.77 1.11 -13.18
N ASN A 116 -9.25 0.25 -12.30
CA ASN A 116 -10.59 -0.35 -12.37
C ASN A 116 -11.59 0.22 -11.36
N ASN A 117 -11.25 1.31 -10.65
CA ASN A 117 -12.06 1.87 -9.55
C ASN A 117 -12.35 0.85 -8.44
N GLY A 118 -11.36 0.00 -8.15
CA GLY A 118 -11.39 -1.06 -7.15
C GLY A 118 -11.37 -2.46 -7.75
N THR A 119 -11.25 -3.43 -6.87
CA THR A 119 -11.36 -4.87 -7.12
C THR A 119 -12.11 -5.51 -5.95
N SER A 120 -12.32 -6.83 -6.00
CA SER A 120 -12.82 -7.59 -4.85
C SER A 120 -11.88 -7.53 -3.64
N SER A 121 -10.59 -7.30 -3.85
CA SER A 121 -9.55 -7.27 -2.82
C SER A 121 -9.16 -5.87 -2.35
N ILE A 122 -9.42 -4.83 -3.14
CA ILE A 122 -9.00 -3.46 -2.84
C ILE A 122 -10.11 -2.49 -3.22
N THR A 123 -10.57 -1.68 -2.27
CA THR A 123 -11.49 -0.58 -2.54
C THR A 123 -10.72 0.74 -2.57
N VAL A 124 -11.00 1.58 -3.56
CA VAL A 124 -10.41 2.93 -3.68
C VAL A 124 -11.53 3.96 -3.65
N SER A 125 -11.43 4.98 -2.79
CA SER A 125 -12.49 5.98 -2.67
C SER A 125 -12.56 6.90 -3.89
N ASP A 126 -11.40 7.24 -4.45
CA ASP A 126 -11.23 8.06 -5.65
C ASP A 126 -10.00 7.56 -6.41
N ALA A 127 -10.20 6.95 -7.58
CA ALA A 127 -9.11 6.59 -8.47
C ALA A 127 -8.46 7.86 -9.02
N SER A 128 -7.40 8.31 -8.35
CA SER A 128 -6.66 9.50 -8.75
C SER A 128 -5.52 9.16 -9.71
N PRO A 129 -5.39 9.88 -10.84
CA PRO A 129 -4.22 9.77 -11.72
C PRO A 129 -2.90 9.93 -10.96
N ALA A 130 -2.83 10.83 -9.97
CA ALA A 130 -1.62 11.03 -9.18
C ALA A 130 -1.23 9.80 -8.33
N LEU A 131 -2.23 9.07 -7.81
CA LEU A 131 -1.98 7.83 -7.07
C LEU A 131 -1.56 6.69 -8.01
N LEU A 132 -2.12 6.65 -9.22
CA LEU A 132 -1.72 5.70 -10.26
C LEU A 132 -0.27 5.93 -10.71
N ASP A 133 0.10 7.18 -10.98
CA ASP A 133 1.46 7.56 -11.37
C ASP A 133 2.48 7.22 -10.28
N LYS A 134 2.15 7.53 -9.03
CA LYS A 134 2.96 7.16 -7.87
C LYS A 134 3.17 5.66 -7.75
N THR A 135 2.09 4.89 -7.86
CA THR A 135 2.16 3.42 -7.81
C THR A 135 3.03 2.87 -8.94
N SER A 136 2.89 3.43 -10.15
CA SER A 136 3.68 3.06 -11.32
C SER A 136 5.16 3.41 -11.16
N ALA A 137 5.48 4.55 -10.53
CA ALA A 137 6.84 4.94 -10.22
C ALA A 137 7.51 3.97 -9.22
N GLU A 138 6.77 3.47 -8.22
CA GLU A 138 7.30 2.45 -7.31
C GLU A 138 7.55 1.11 -8.01
N ILE A 139 6.69 0.70 -8.95
CA ILE A 139 6.90 -0.52 -9.76
C ILE A 139 8.17 -0.39 -10.62
N ASN A 140 8.37 0.78 -11.25
CA ASN A 140 9.52 1.01 -12.12
C ASN A 140 10.86 0.98 -11.39
N LYS A 141 10.90 1.14 -10.06
CA LYS A 141 12.12 0.99 -9.27
C LYS A 141 12.55 -0.49 -9.10
N LEU A 142 11.68 -1.42 -9.47
CA LEU A 142 11.88 -2.88 -9.36
C LEU A 142 12.22 -3.53 -10.71
N LEU A 143 12.39 -2.73 -11.77
CA LEU A 143 12.75 -3.14 -13.13
C LEU A 143 14.21 -2.75 -13.44
#